data_AF-A0A956A4L7-F1
#
_entry.id   AF-A0A956A4L7-F1
#
_cell.length_a   1.000
_cell.length_b   1.000
_cell.length_c   1.000
_cell.angle_alpha   90.00
_cell.angle_beta   90.00
_cell.angle_gamma   90.00
#
_symmetry.space_group_name_H-M   'P 1'
#
loop_
_entity.id
_entity.type
_entity.pdbx_description
1 polymer ?
#
loop_
_entity_poly.entity_id
_entity_poly.type
_entity_poly.pdbx_seq_one_letter_code
_entity_poly.pdbx_strand_id
1 'polypeptide(L)'
;MNNAVICVALGGAFLLASACGETAAPVGPTGSVAVAIGALDLPGITDACWDIEVVNGGGQRVFATRITSRGYGDGAGDVSYVGTCDASDGVDDNEVRLDLVGIYDGAATCAAGFVDGDDLDGGSEPFVDTFGVMSQGVPCAPNADAQVQFDVTVLRPANQGFFDVAVNFDNIFCSAKFDCCHDDDASGTCTAGEEIELLSNPFKDGVRDTTVILGFACTAGVDGANTTLLMDDIVVDCDSGARATIHPGGPNGNLYGTAYVDDPYGLLFEVSVYRGDEQLGFDKRYWNVALGLDAEGLADDECTVNTVMTADDGDRVGGADESYIAAGKVYPYIAIDVDLWSSGLACAEEGLDTGVGVSTAYTFTSDTEPTCFDSSYPEVTPNEVCAGPTALPMQVVCLQDPNETEWLMVHTEVAVTNSPTTYTVFADAATGAILGTTSEVYADQSAHTGSFCNGVRTDIIGTSTEFVVAVVQAPSGAFALCAPGANLDQFTIIAISPPTVGSQCVS
;
A
#
# COMPACT_ATOMS: atom_id res chain seq x y z
N MET A 1 -35.10 -63.43 73.80
CA MET A 1 -36.42 -63.08 74.38
C MET A 1 -36.83 -61.78 73.72
N ASN A 2 -37.57 -61.89 72.62
CA ASN A 2 -39.01 -61.61 72.51
C ASN A 2 -39.31 -60.12 72.77
N ASN A 3 -39.99 -59.33 71.94
CA ASN A 3 -40.83 -59.58 70.76
C ASN A 3 -41.18 -58.22 70.09
N ALA A 4 -41.64 -58.30 68.83
CA ALA A 4 -42.63 -57.47 68.12
C ALA A 4 -42.29 -55.98 67.87
N VAL A 5 -42.16 -55.48 66.62
CA VAL A 5 -43.11 -55.41 65.47
C VAL A 5 -44.42 -54.69 65.81
N ILE A 6 -44.50 -53.40 65.44
CA ILE A 6 -45.75 -52.73 65.04
C ILE A 6 -45.42 -51.81 63.84
N CYS A 7 -45.97 -52.17 62.68
CA CYS A 7 -46.14 -51.30 61.52
C CYS A 7 -47.29 -50.32 61.78
N VAL A 8 -47.07 -49.03 61.50
CA VAL A 8 -48.16 -48.10 61.17
C VAL A 8 -47.73 -47.34 59.92
N ALA A 9 -48.45 -47.62 58.83
CA ALA A 9 -48.41 -46.86 57.59
C ALA A 9 -49.28 -45.61 57.76
N LEU A 10 -48.73 -44.44 57.47
CA LEU A 10 -49.48 -43.21 57.27
C LEU A 10 -48.87 -42.50 56.07
N GLY A 11 -49.59 -42.58 54.96
CA GLY A 11 -49.29 -41.88 53.72
C GLY A 11 -49.45 -40.38 53.90
N GLY A 12 -48.35 -39.65 53.70
CA GLY A 12 -48.34 -38.23 53.46
C GLY A 12 -47.79 -38.01 52.06
N ALA A 13 -48.67 -37.75 51.09
CA ALA A 13 -48.29 -37.24 49.79
C ALA A 13 -47.82 -35.78 49.96
N PHE A 14 -46.51 -35.59 50.17
CA PHE A 14 -45.87 -34.28 50.11
C PHE A 14 -45.65 -33.94 48.62
N LEU A 15 -46.53 -33.12 48.07
CA LEU A 15 -46.29 -32.40 46.81
C LEU A 15 -45.16 -31.40 47.05
N LEU A 16 -43.92 -31.84 46.83
CA LEU A 16 -42.78 -30.94 46.64
C LEU A 16 -42.95 -30.32 45.25
N ALA A 17 -43.59 -29.15 45.20
CA ALA A 17 -43.49 -28.24 44.07
C ALA A 17 -42.05 -27.72 44.04
N SER A 18 -41.16 -28.45 43.39
CA SER A 18 -39.88 -27.91 42.93
C SER A 18 -40.20 -26.86 41.86
N ALA A 19 -40.28 -25.61 42.29
CA ALA A 19 -40.13 -24.49 41.38
C ALA A 19 -38.71 -24.59 40.79
N CYS A 20 -38.61 -25.21 39.61
CA CYS A 20 -37.50 -24.95 38.70
C CYS A 20 -37.64 -23.47 38.33
N GLY A 21 -37.07 -22.60 39.14
CA GLY A 21 -36.78 -21.25 38.68
C GLY A 21 -35.92 -21.41 37.44
N GLU A 22 -36.34 -20.78 36.34
CA GLU A 22 -35.44 -20.47 35.23
C GLU A 22 -34.30 -19.64 35.84
N THR A 23 -33.29 -20.31 36.38
CA THR A 23 -31.96 -19.73 36.45
C THR A 23 -31.61 -19.41 35.02
N ALA A 24 -31.77 -18.14 34.65
CA ALA A 24 -31.23 -17.61 33.41
C ALA A 24 -29.86 -18.26 33.22
N ALA A 25 -29.69 -18.95 32.09
CA ALA A 25 -28.42 -19.55 31.76
C ALA A 25 -27.34 -18.48 31.99
N PRO A 26 -26.20 -18.82 32.63
CA PRO A 26 -25.16 -17.85 32.89
C PRO A 26 -24.85 -17.11 31.59
N VAL A 27 -25.19 -15.82 31.53
CA VAL A 27 -24.84 -14.91 30.44
C VAL A 27 -23.39 -14.54 30.71
N GLY A 28 -22.50 -15.50 30.45
CA GLY A 28 -21.06 -15.31 30.47
C GLY A 28 -20.52 -15.59 29.07
N PRO A 29 -19.30 -15.14 28.75
CA PRO A 29 -18.68 -15.43 27.47
C PRO A 29 -18.67 -16.95 27.26
N THR A 30 -19.35 -17.42 26.20
CA THR A 30 -19.46 -18.86 25.85
C THR A 30 -18.58 -19.24 24.67
N GLY A 31 -17.83 -18.28 24.10
CA GLY A 31 -16.86 -18.50 23.05
C GLY A 31 -15.42 -18.36 23.56
N SER A 32 -14.50 -18.87 22.77
CA SER A 32 -13.05 -18.70 22.94
C SER A 32 -12.46 -18.12 21.67
N VAL A 33 -11.42 -17.31 21.84
CA VAL A 33 -10.62 -16.78 20.74
C VAL A 33 -9.17 -17.20 20.94
N ALA A 34 -8.62 -17.87 19.94
CA ALA A 34 -7.21 -18.18 19.81
C ALA A 34 -6.50 -17.01 19.13
N VAL A 35 -5.49 -16.47 19.79
CA VAL A 35 -4.62 -15.41 19.29
C VAL A 35 -3.26 -16.04 19.01
N ALA A 36 -2.80 -15.93 17.77
CA ALA A 36 -1.46 -16.30 17.36
C ALA A 36 -0.70 -15.03 16.93
N ILE A 37 0.53 -14.87 17.40
CA ILE A 37 1.44 -13.77 17.05
C ILE A 37 2.70 -14.40 16.50
N GLY A 38 3.11 -14.04 15.27
CA GLY A 38 4.35 -14.53 14.68
C GLY A 38 5.59 -14.16 15.50
N ALA A 39 6.68 -14.94 15.34
CA ALA A 39 7.96 -14.63 15.97
C ALA A 39 8.50 -13.27 15.49
N LEU A 40 9.13 -12.51 16.39
CA LEU A 40 9.91 -11.33 16.02
C LEU A 40 11.28 -11.85 15.59
N ASP A 41 11.61 -11.84 14.29
CA ASP A 41 12.91 -12.35 13.83
C ASP A 41 14.03 -11.33 14.07
N LEU A 42 14.34 -11.11 15.35
CA LEU A 42 15.28 -10.10 15.81
C LEU A 42 16.45 -10.76 16.58
N PRO A 43 17.70 -10.65 16.09
CA PRO A 43 18.86 -11.18 16.79
C PRO A 43 19.05 -10.56 18.17
N GLY A 44 19.34 -11.44 19.13
CA GLY A 44 19.57 -11.07 20.53
C GLY A 44 18.28 -10.93 21.35
N ILE A 45 17.11 -11.03 20.72
CA ILE A 45 15.85 -10.97 21.44
C ILE A 45 15.52 -12.34 22.02
N THR A 46 15.23 -12.37 23.31
CA THR A 46 14.90 -13.60 24.03
C THR A 46 13.65 -13.48 24.92
N ASP A 47 12.94 -12.35 24.83
CA ASP A 47 11.56 -12.21 25.29
C ASP A 47 10.88 -10.98 24.65
N ALA A 48 9.56 -11.01 24.55
CA ALA A 48 8.72 -9.87 24.17
C ALA A 48 7.48 -9.84 25.06
N CYS A 49 7.02 -8.64 25.43
CA CYS A 49 5.80 -8.44 26.21
C CYS A 49 4.68 -7.94 25.32
N TRP A 50 3.52 -8.60 25.43
CA TRP A 50 2.34 -8.29 24.65
C TRP A 50 1.15 -8.03 25.57
N ASP A 51 0.39 -6.99 25.25
CA ASP A 51 -0.94 -6.76 25.81
C ASP A 51 -2.01 -7.23 24.82
N ILE A 52 -2.91 -8.09 25.30
CA ILE A 52 -4.05 -8.59 24.54
C ILE A 52 -5.32 -8.11 25.22
N GLU A 53 -6.17 -7.42 24.48
CA GLU A 53 -7.51 -7.03 24.89
C GLU A 53 -8.54 -7.62 23.91
N VAL A 54 -9.70 -8.05 24.40
CA VAL A 54 -10.85 -8.40 23.55
C VAL A 54 -12.06 -7.58 23.94
N VAL A 55 -12.65 -6.92 22.96
CA VAL A 55 -13.82 -6.05 23.08
C VAL A 55 -14.95 -6.65 22.24
N ASN A 56 -16.16 -6.76 22.77
CA ASN A 56 -17.30 -7.29 22.00
C ASN A 56 -17.94 -6.22 21.10
N GLY A 57 -18.91 -6.60 20.27
CA GLY A 57 -19.59 -5.67 19.34
C GLY A 57 -20.40 -4.56 20.01
N GLY A 58 -20.59 -4.65 21.33
CA GLY A 58 -21.17 -3.60 22.17
C GLY A 58 -20.14 -2.63 22.77
N GLY A 59 -18.86 -2.78 22.47
CA GLY A 59 -17.77 -1.97 23.02
C GLY A 59 -17.35 -2.35 24.45
N GLN A 60 -17.82 -3.49 24.97
CA GLN A 60 -17.44 -3.96 26.30
C GLN A 60 -16.20 -4.83 26.24
N ARG A 61 -15.19 -4.53 27.08
CA ARG A 61 -14.05 -5.41 27.34
C ARG A 61 -14.52 -6.76 27.91
N VAL A 62 -14.25 -7.83 27.18
CA VAL A 62 -14.52 -9.22 27.56
C VAL A 62 -13.37 -9.76 28.42
N PHE A 63 -12.12 -9.56 28.00
CA PHE A 63 -10.94 -9.77 28.83
C PHE A 63 -9.79 -8.86 28.39
N ALA A 64 -8.79 -8.74 29.26
CA ALA A 64 -7.49 -8.19 28.91
C ALA A 64 -6.39 -8.89 29.72
N THR A 65 -5.24 -9.12 29.12
CA THR A 65 -4.08 -9.77 29.76
C THR A 65 -2.77 -9.27 29.19
N ARG A 66 -1.74 -9.26 30.03
CA ARG A 66 -0.35 -9.10 29.61
C ARG A 66 0.34 -10.47 29.61
N ILE A 67 1.07 -10.78 28.56
CA ILE A 67 1.80 -12.04 28.42
C ILE A 67 3.21 -11.81 27.88
N THR A 68 4.02 -12.87 27.90
CA THR A 68 5.40 -12.85 27.41
C THR A 68 5.61 -13.96 26.40
N SER A 69 6.44 -13.74 25.39
CA SER A 69 6.77 -14.77 24.39
C SER A 69 7.48 -15.96 25.04
N ARG A 70 8.26 -15.77 26.11
CA ARG A 70 8.85 -16.91 26.84
C ARG A 70 7.81 -17.75 27.59
N GLY A 71 6.75 -17.12 28.08
CA GLY A 71 5.70 -17.81 28.83
C GLY A 71 4.69 -18.53 27.94
N TYR A 72 4.45 -18.01 26.74
CA TYR A 72 3.34 -18.41 25.86
C TYR A 72 3.75 -18.71 24.41
N GLY A 73 5.04 -18.75 24.10
CA GLY A 73 5.56 -19.16 22.79
C GLY A 73 7.04 -19.53 22.85
N ASP A 74 7.84 -19.01 21.92
CA ASP A 74 9.24 -19.43 21.71
C ASP A 74 10.29 -18.61 22.48
N GLY A 75 9.87 -17.48 23.07
CA GLY A 75 10.78 -16.51 23.66
C GLY A 75 11.49 -15.60 22.65
N ALA A 76 11.32 -15.76 21.35
CA ALA A 76 11.79 -14.82 20.34
C ALA A 76 10.68 -13.87 19.83
N GLY A 77 9.53 -13.86 20.50
CA GLY A 77 8.43 -12.94 20.18
C GLY A 77 7.13 -13.68 19.86
N ASP A 78 7.21 -14.93 19.40
CA ASP A 78 6.05 -15.77 19.10
C ASP A 78 5.23 -16.00 20.35
N VAL A 79 3.91 -16.01 20.17
CA VAL A 79 2.95 -16.24 21.24
C VAL A 79 1.72 -16.96 20.69
N SER A 80 1.25 -17.94 21.44
CA SER A 80 -0.08 -18.50 21.31
C SER A 80 -0.86 -18.36 22.62
N TYR A 81 -2.01 -17.70 22.56
CA TYR A 81 -2.88 -17.49 23.71
C TYR A 81 -4.34 -17.79 23.36
N VAL A 82 -5.09 -18.38 24.30
CA VAL A 82 -6.54 -18.58 24.15
C VAL A 82 -7.26 -17.80 25.24
N GLY A 83 -8.05 -16.82 24.82
CA GLY A 83 -8.88 -16.00 25.69
C GLY A 83 -10.38 -16.27 25.50
N THR A 84 -11.19 -15.58 26.29
CA THR A 84 -12.66 -15.63 26.18
C THR A 84 -13.19 -14.61 25.20
N CYS A 85 -14.23 -14.91 24.45
CA CYS A 85 -14.95 -13.90 23.66
C CYS A 85 -16.46 -13.96 23.91
N ASP A 86 -17.17 -12.87 23.60
CA ASP A 86 -18.61 -12.80 23.79
C ASP A 86 -19.33 -13.31 22.55
N ALA A 87 -20.06 -14.41 22.70
CA ALA A 87 -20.83 -15.03 21.62
C ALA A 87 -22.34 -14.77 21.77
N SER A 88 -22.73 -13.75 22.55
CA SER A 88 -24.12 -13.38 22.75
C SER A 88 -24.70 -12.68 21.51
N ASP A 89 -25.94 -13.01 21.15
CA ASP A 89 -26.62 -12.44 19.99
C ASP A 89 -26.56 -10.89 19.97
N GLY A 90 -26.02 -10.32 18.88
CA GLY A 90 -25.97 -8.88 18.66
C GLY A 90 -24.74 -8.18 19.24
N VAL A 91 -23.83 -8.92 19.88
CA VAL A 91 -22.50 -8.46 20.29
C VAL A 91 -21.41 -9.50 19.94
N ASP A 92 -21.74 -10.47 19.09
CA ASP A 92 -20.90 -11.61 18.71
C ASP A 92 -19.73 -11.23 17.78
N ASP A 93 -19.75 -10.03 17.20
CA ASP A 93 -18.62 -9.47 16.45
C ASP A 93 -17.62 -8.83 17.41
N ASN A 94 -16.54 -9.55 17.76
CA ASN A 94 -15.54 -9.08 18.72
C ASN A 94 -14.35 -8.45 17.98
N GLU A 95 -13.61 -7.61 18.67
CA GLU A 95 -12.35 -7.02 18.24
C GLU A 95 -11.25 -7.48 19.20
N VAL A 96 -10.22 -8.12 18.67
CA VAL A 96 -8.99 -8.44 19.41
C VAL A 96 -8.01 -7.32 19.16
N ARG A 97 -7.53 -6.69 20.24
CA ARG A 97 -6.51 -5.64 20.21
C ARG A 97 -5.21 -6.19 20.75
N LEU A 98 -4.12 -5.90 20.06
CA LEU A 98 -2.78 -6.36 20.39
C LEU A 98 -1.83 -5.16 20.46
N ASP A 99 -1.01 -5.13 21.50
CA ASP A 99 -0.05 -4.05 21.73
C ASP A 99 1.32 -4.60 22.14
N LEU A 100 2.39 -4.07 21.54
CA LEU A 100 3.77 -4.49 21.81
C LEU A 100 4.37 -3.63 22.92
N VAL A 101 4.23 -4.10 24.15
CA VAL A 101 4.73 -3.41 25.35
C VAL A 101 6.27 -3.39 25.41
N GLY A 102 6.95 -4.28 24.69
CA GLY A 102 8.39 -4.12 24.48
C GLY A 102 9.17 -5.41 24.36
N ILE A 103 10.44 -5.22 24.00
CA ILE A 103 11.35 -6.27 23.56
C ILE A 103 12.57 -6.35 24.50
N TYR A 104 13.08 -7.56 24.75
CA TYR A 104 14.11 -7.81 25.75
C TYR A 104 15.24 -8.76 25.26
N ASP A 105 16.50 -8.38 25.51
CA ASP A 105 17.67 -9.29 25.54
C ASP A 105 17.81 -9.88 26.95
N GLY A 106 16.89 -10.77 27.30
CA GLY A 106 16.87 -11.43 28.61
C GLY A 106 15.47 -11.88 28.97
N ALA A 107 15.21 -12.15 30.25
CA ALA A 107 13.83 -12.32 30.71
C ALA A 107 13.10 -10.98 30.68
N ALA A 108 11.89 -10.96 30.14
CA ALA A 108 11.02 -9.80 30.23
C ALA A 108 10.84 -9.37 31.70
N THR A 109 10.93 -8.06 31.94
CA THR A 109 10.69 -7.43 33.25
C THR A 109 9.40 -6.63 33.29
N CYS A 110 8.56 -6.72 32.24
CA CYS A 110 7.30 -6.00 32.18
C CYS A 110 6.44 -6.29 33.43
N ALA A 111 5.83 -5.24 33.97
CA ALA A 111 5.02 -5.34 35.17
C ALA A 111 3.86 -6.32 34.94
N ALA A 112 3.62 -7.20 35.91
CA ALA A 112 2.49 -8.13 35.84
C ALA A 112 1.17 -7.35 35.91
N GLY A 113 0.41 -7.37 34.82
CA GLY A 113 -0.91 -6.76 34.72
C GLY A 113 -1.04 -5.90 33.47
N PHE A 114 -2.18 -6.03 32.80
CA PHE A 114 -2.61 -5.11 31.74
C PHE A 114 -2.86 -3.74 32.37
N VAL A 115 -2.29 -2.68 31.78
CA VAL A 115 -2.54 -1.30 32.20
C VAL A 115 -3.16 -0.57 31.01
N ASP A 116 -4.39 -0.13 31.20
CA ASP A 116 -5.17 0.50 30.13
C ASP A 116 -4.56 1.84 29.71
N GLY A 117 -4.23 1.98 28.42
CA GLY A 117 -3.62 3.19 27.86
C GLY A 117 -2.20 3.46 28.35
N ASP A 118 -1.50 2.44 28.86
CA ASP A 118 -0.09 2.55 29.22
C ASP A 118 0.73 2.11 28.01
N ASP A 119 1.09 3.10 27.20
CA ASP A 119 2.15 3.01 26.20
C ASP A 119 3.48 2.89 26.97
N LEU A 120 3.73 1.69 27.51
CA LEU A 120 4.99 1.37 28.17
C LEU A 120 6.00 0.94 27.11
N ASP A 121 6.33 1.83 26.19
CA ASP A 121 7.53 1.73 25.37
C ASP A 121 8.78 1.70 26.27
N GLY A 122 9.08 0.51 26.79
CA GLY A 122 9.92 0.36 28.00
C GLY A 122 10.70 -0.94 28.08
N GLY A 123 10.93 -1.58 26.93
CA GLY A 123 11.82 -2.74 26.81
C GLY A 123 13.28 -2.42 27.18
N SER A 124 14.10 -3.47 27.35
CA SER A 124 15.56 -3.26 27.49
C SER A 124 16.20 -2.86 26.16
N GLU A 125 15.54 -3.17 25.05
CA GLU A 125 15.96 -2.85 23.70
C GLU A 125 15.05 -1.75 23.12
N PRO A 126 15.61 -0.72 22.46
CA PRO A 126 14.80 0.27 21.76
C PRO A 126 14.15 -0.36 20.53
N PHE A 127 12.92 0.05 20.24
CA PHE A 127 12.21 -0.24 18.99
C PHE A 127 11.36 0.97 18.61
N VAL A 128 10.89 1.01 17.37
CA VAL A 128 10.01 2.08 16.88
C VAL A 128 8.56 1.58 16.94
N ASP A 129 7.74 2.17 17.80
CA ASP A 129 6.30 1.85 17.94
C ASP A 129 5.40 2.93 17.33
N THR A 130 5.61 3.23 16.05
CA THR A 130 4.69 4.13 15.32
C THR A 130 3.45 3.39 14.82
N PHE A 131 3.37 2.06 14.98
CA PHE A 131 2.22 1.25 14.58
C PHE A 131 1.13 1.18 15.65
N GLY A 132 1.49 1.32 16.93
CA GLY A 132 0.58 1.39 18.07
C GLY A 132 -0.30 0.13 18.23
N VAL A 133 -1.48 0.30 18.84
CA VAL A 133 -2.40 -0.81 19.10
C VAL A 133 -2.98 -1.35 17.80
N MET A 134 -2.67 -2.61 17.51
CA MET A 134 -3.19 -3.38 16.38
C MET A 134 -4.57 -3.97 16.71
N SER A 135 -5.42 -4.18 15.69
CA SER A 135 -6.77 -4.71 15.90
C SER A 135 -7.22 -5.67 14.81
N GLN A 136 -7.90 -6.75 15.18
CA GLN A 136 -8.50 -7.72 14.25
C GLN A 136 -9.94 -8.05 14.68
N GLY A 137 -10.87 -7.98 13.74
CA GLY A 137 -12.27 -8.38 13.95
C GLY A 137 -12.42 -9.91 13.93
N VAL A 138 -13.26 -10.44 14.81
CA VAL A 138 -13.50 -11.87 14.94
C VAL A 138 -14.94 -12.20 15.36
N PRO A 139 -15.71 -12.92 14.54
CA PRO A 139 -17.04 -13.39 14.93
C PRO A 139 -16.90 -14.55 15.91
N CYS A 140 -17.57 -14.44 17.06
CA CYS A 140 -17.56 -15.46 18.10
C CYS A 140 -18.86 -16.24 18.15
N ALA A 141 -18.74 -17.57 18.11
CA ALA A 141 -19.86 -18.47 18.18
C ALA A 141 -19.86 -19.25 19.52
N PRO A 142 -21.04 -19.57 20.09
CA PRO A 142 -21.10 -20.32 21.34
C PRO A 142 -20.48 -21.71 21.21
N ASN A 143 -19.57 -22.06 22.13
CA ASN A 143 -18.85 -23.34 22.17
C ASN A 143 -18.01 -23.62 20.91
N ALA A 144 -17.56 -22.57 20.22
CA ALA A 144 -16.62 -22.67 19.12
C ALA A 144 -15.39 -21.80 19.42
N ASP A 145 -14.24 -22.26 18.93
CA ASP A 145 -13.03 -21.45 18.89
C ASP A 145 -13.08 -20.58 17.64
N ALA A 146 -12.85 -19.29 17.82
CA ALA A 146 -12.47 -18.39 16.74
C ALA A 146 -10.96 -18.18 16.77
N GLN A 147 -10.36 -17.80 15.64
CA GLN A 147 -8.92 -17.55 15.57
C GLN A 147 -8.65 -16.20 14.93
N VAL A 148 -7.68 -15.48 15.48
CA VAL A 148 -7.03 -14.33 14.85
C VAL A 148 -5.52 -14.58 14.80
N GLN A 149 -4.88 -14.01 13.78
CA GLN A 149 -3.44 -14.05 13.61
C GLN A 149 -2.93 -12.61 13.43
N PHE A 150 -1.83 -12.30 14.09
CA PHE A 150 -1.08 -11.06 13.92
C PHE A 150 0.30 -11.41 13.38
N ASP A 151 0.61 -10.88 12.20
CA ASP A 151 1.94 -10.95 11.59
C ASP A 151 2.57 -9.56 11.75
N VAL A 152 3.56 -9.47 12.63
CA VAL A 152 4.17 -8.21 13.07
C VAL A 152 5.68 -8.30 12.90
N THR A 153 6.21 -7.43 12.05
CA THR A 153 7.65 -7.19 11.92
C THR A 153 7.97 -5.90 12.64
N VAL A 154 8.99 -5.89 13.51
CA VAL A 154 9.33 -4.72 14.33
C VAL A 154 10.68 -4.15 13.93
N LEU A 155 10.76 -2.82 13.91
CA LEU A 155 11.95 -2.05 13.60
C LEU A 155 12.74 -1.73 14.87
N ARG A 156 14.05 -1.95 14.84
CA ARG A 156 15.00 -1.51 15.87
C ARG A 156 16.03 -0.53 15.30
N PRO A 157 16.31 0.59 15.98
CA PRO A 157 17.44 1.45 15.63
C PRO A 157 18.78 0.69 15.68
N ALA A 158 19.58 0.78 14.63
CA ALA A 158 20.88 0.14 14.52
C ALA A 158 22.02 1.18 14.59
N ASN A 159 22.86 1.09 15.62
CA ASN A 159 24.04 1.96 15.80
C ASN A 159 25.34 1.37 15.20
N GLN A 160 25.24 0.44 14.25
CA GLN A 160 26.41 -0.24 13.68
C GLN A 160 26.98 0.58 12.51
N GLY A 161 27.96 1.44 12.84
CA GLY A 161 28.49 2.46 11.94
C GLY A 161 28.94 1.97 10.56
N PHE A 162 28.39 2.60 9.52
CA PHE A 162 29.08 3.19 8.35
C PHE A 162 28.14 4.11 7.54
N PHE A 163 26.88 4.27 7.95
CA PHE A 163 25.88 5.21 7.43
C PHE A 163 25.13 5.75 8.65
N ASP A 164 24.88 7.06 8.72
CA ASP A 164 24.62 7.74 10.00
C ASP A 164 23.27 7.43 10.66
N VAL A 165 22.34 6.74 9.99
CA VAL A 165 21.20 6.06 10.64
C VAL A 165 20.89 4.76 9.90
N ALA A 166 20.82 3.67 10.66
CA ALA A 166 20.37 2.38 10.17
C ALA A 166 19.24 1.85 11.06
N VAL A 167 18.37 1.03 10.48
CA VAL A 167 17.25 0.38 11.15
C VAL A 167 17.25 -1.11 10.84
N ASN A 168 16.75 -1.95 11.75
CA ASN A 168 16.74 -3.41 11.64
C ASN A 168 15.31 -3.96 11.74
N PHE A 169 14.84 -4.70 10.74
CA PHE A 169 13.58 -5.41 10.75
C PHE A 169 13.74 -6.81 10.12
N ASP A 170 13.35 -7.89 10.80
CA ASP A 170 13.51 -9.28 10.32
C ASP A 170 14.94 -9.68 9.89
N ASN A 171 15.97 -9.17 10.56
CA ASN A 171 17.40 -9.24 10.17
C ASN A 171 17.80 -8.39 8.96
N ILE A 172 16.89 -7.58 8.44
CA ILE A 172 17.15 -6.62 7.37
C ILE A 172 17.63 -5.32 7.99
N PHE A 173 18.87 -4.94 7.71
CA PHE A 173 19.46 -3.68 8.13
C PHE A 173 19.40 -2.69 6.97
N CYS A 174 18.58 -1.66 7.09
CA CYS A 174 18.43 -0.62 6.08
C CYS A 174 19.00 0.72 6.55
N SER A 175 19.47 1.51 5.61
CA SER A 175 19.82 2.93 5.78
C SER A 175 19.27 3.71 4.60
N ALA A 176 18.71 4.89 4.87
CA ALA A 176 18.24 5.80 3.84
C ALA A 176 18.66 7.23 4.15
N LYS A 177 18.81 8.02 3.08
CA LYS A 177 19.05 9.46 3.16
C LYS A 177 18.57 10.17 1.89
N PHE A 178 18.28 11.46 2.02
CA PHE A 178 17.98 12.35 0.92
C PHE A 178 18.84 13.61 1.07
N ASP A 179 19.91 13.70 0.27
CA ASP A 179 20.89 14.78 0.36
C ASP A 179 20.58 15.86 -0.69
N CYS A 180 20.35 17.09 -0.24
CA CYS A 180 20.11 18.25 -1.11
C CYS A 180 21.36 19.14 -1.28
N CYS A 181 22.25 19.13 -0.28
CA CYS A 181 23.54 19.83 -0.29
C CYS A 181 24.56 19.04 0.55
N HIS A 182 25.79 19.54 0.59
CA HIS A 182 26.86 18.97 1.42
C HIS A 182 26.81 19.37 2.92
N ASP A 183 25.94 20.31 3.31
CA ASP A 183 25.82 20.92 4.66
C ASP A 183 27.16 20.99 5.42
N ASP A 184 28.20 21.54 4.76
CA ASP A 184 29.60 21.48 5.23
C ASP A 184 29.78 22.18 6.59
N ASP A 185 28.89 23.10 6.94
CA ASP A 185 28.87 23.84 8.19
C ASP A 185 27.94 23.26 9.27
N ALA A 186 27.23 22.16 8.96
CA ALA A 186 26.27 21.47 9.82
C ALA A 186 25.18 22.41 10.36
N SER A 187 24.70 23.33 9.51
CA SER A 187 23.64 24.27 9.85
C SER A 187 22.24 23.64 9.79
N GLY A 188 22.11 22.48 9.13
CA GLY A 188 20.82 21.85 8.84
C GLY A 188 20.02 22.61 7.80
N THR A 189 20.67 23.44 6.97
CA THR A 189 20.04 24.20 5.88
C THR A 189 21.01 24.30 4.71
N CYS A 190 20.52 24.17 3.47
CA CYS A 190 21.38 24.44 2.32
C CYS A 190 21.63 25.93 2.13
N THR A 191 22.90 26.35 2.17
CA THR A 191 23.30 27.71 1.81
C THR A 191 23.88 27.77 0.40
N ALA A 192 23.90 28.98 -0.17
CA ALA A 192 24.40 29.19 -1.53
C ALA A 192 25.90 28.80 -1.63
N GLY A 193 26.20 27.88 -2.54
CA GLY A 193 27.53 27.30 -2.75
C GLY A 193 27.71 25.91 -2.12
N GLU A 194 26.72 25.38 -1.42
CA GLU A 194 26.74 24.01 -0.86
C GLU A 194 25.94 23.01 -1.70
N GLU A 195 25.32 23.47 -2.79
CA GLU A 195 24.54 22.63 -3.69
C GLU A 195 25.40 21.48 -4.25
N ILE A 196 24.84 20.27 -4.32
CA ILE A 196 25.54 19.15 -4.93
C ILE A 196 25.51 19.33 -6.45
N GLU A 197 26.64 19.73 -7.04
CA GLU A 197 26.79 19.84 -8.49
C GLU A 197 27.31 18.52 -9.09
N LEU A 198 26.42 17.56 -9.35
CA LEU A 198 26.79 16.22 -9.82
C LEU A 198 26.44 15.97 -11.30
N LEU A 199 25.17 16.10 -11.67
CA LEU A 199 24.66 15.80 -13.01
C LEU A 199 24.95 16.95 -14.00
N SER A 200 25.07 16.64 -15.29
CA SER A 200 25.53 17.59 -16.32
C SER A 200 24.34 18.26 -17.01
N ASN A 201 24.07 19.52 -16.68
CA ASN A 201 22.90 20.23 -17.20
C ASN A 201 23.04 20.56 -18.70
N PRO A 202 22.24 19.94 -19.59
CA PRO A 202 22.33 20.18 -21.03
C PRO A 202 21.89 21.59 -21.43
N PHE A 203 21.10 22.27 -20.60
CA PHE A 203 20.64 23.66 -20.82
C PHE A 203 21.71 24.69 -20.46
N LYS A 204 22.75 24.29 -19.73
CA LYS A 204 23.90 25.12 -19.32
C LYS A 204 25.21 24.62 -19.92
N ASP A 205 25.21 24.29 -21.22
CA ASP A 205 26.39 23.83 -21.97
C ASP A 205 27.06 22.56 -21.38
N GLY A 206 26.32 21.73 -20.64
CA GLY A 206 26.82 20.51 -20.00
C GLY A 206 27.65 20.75 -18.74
N VAL A 207 27.56 21.94 -18.15
CA VAL A 207 28.15 22.23 -16.84
C VAL A 207 27.37 21.47 -15.76
N ARG A 208 28.05 21.04 -14.69
CA ARG A 208 27.38 20.40 -13.56
C ARG A 208 26.51 21.40 -12.82
N ASP A 209 25.38 20.93 -12.31
CA ASP A 209 24.37 21.80 -11.69
C ASP A 209 23.65 21.10 -10.54
N THR A 210 22.81 21.85 -9.84
CA THR A 210 22.07 21.44 -8.64
C THR A 210 21.43 20.07 -8.81
N THR A 211 21.89 19.13 -8.00
CA THR A 211 21.46 17.73 -7.98
C THR A 211 21.09 17.37 -6.56
N VAL A 212 20.00 16.63 -6.36
CA VAL A 212 19.70 16.00 -5.07
C VAL A 212 19.85 14.48 -5.19
N ILE A 213 20.16 13.81 -4.09
CA ILE A 213 20.50 12.38 -4.09
C ILE A 213 19.67 11.63 -3.06
N LEU A 214 18.85 10.70 -3.54
CA LEU A 214 18.26 9.66 -2.72
C LEU A 214 19.26 8.50 -2.63
N GLY A 215 19.65 8.14 -1.41
CA GLY A 215 20.43 6.93 -1.13
C GLY A 215 19.62 5.95 -0.29
N PHE A 216 19.52 4.71 -0.74
CA PHE A 216 18.86 3.62 -0.02
C PHE A 216 19.71 2.37 -0.09
N ALA A 217 19.95 1.71 1.04
CA ALA A 217 20.69 0.46 1.06
C ALA A 217 20.19 -0.44 2.17
N CYS A 218 20.06 -1.74 1.89
CA CYS A 218 19.68 -2.74 2.87
C CYS A 218 20.55 -3.98 2.79
N THR A 219 20.54 -4.77 3.87
CA THR A 219 21.09 -6.13 3.90
C THR A 219 20.27 -7.02 4.82
N ALA A 220 19.82 -8.17 4.33
CA ALA A 220 19.06 -9.21 5.05
C ALA A 220 19.89 -10.02 6.06
N GLY A 221 20.96 -9.43 6.58
CA GLY A 221 21.78 -9.98 7.64
C GLY A 221 23.04 -10.70 7.16
N VAL A 222 23.87 -11.09 8.12
CA VAL A 222 25.21 -11.67 7.88
C VAL A 222 25.18 -13.15 7.47
N ASP A 223 24.02 -13.79 7.57
CA ASP A 223 23.84 -15.22 7.30
C ASP A 223 23.67 -15.54 5.81
N GLY A 224 23.70 -14.52 4.95
CA GLY A 224 23.70 -14.67 3.49
C GLY A 224 22.32 -14.83 2.87
N ALA A 225 21.26 -14.35 3.53
CA ALA A 225 19.93 -14.21 2.93
C ALA A 225 19.94 -13.20 1.78
N ASN A 226 19.03 -13.35 0.82
CA ASN A 226 19.00 -12.55 -0.40
C ASN A 226 18.22 -11.25 -0.20
N THR A 227 18.87 -10.10 -0.22
CA THR A 227 18.22 -8.82 0.05
C THR A 227 17.54 -8.26 -1.18
N THR A 228 16.22 -8.26 -1.27
CA THR A 228 15.51 -7.54 -2.34
C THR A 228 15.16 -6.14 -1.87
N LEU A 229 15.58 -5.10 -2.59
CA LEU A 229 15.11 -3.73 -2.36
C LEU A 229 13.80 -3.51 -3.12
N LEU A 230 12.84 -2.86 -2.49
CA LEU A 230 11.54 -2.51 -3.05
C LEU A 230 11.36 -0.99 -2.95
N MET A 231 10.90 -0.34 -4.02
CA MET A 231 10.75 1.12 -4.07
C MET A 231 9.61 1.48 -5.03
N ASP A 232 8.79 2.43 -4.61
CA ASP A 232 7.80 3.07 -5.49
C ASP A 232 8.46 4.03 -6.48
N ASP A 233 7.66 4.53 -7.43
CA ASP A 233 8.10 5.67 -8.21
C ASP A 233 8.44 6.87 -7.34
N ILE A 234 9.51 7.57 -7.71
CA ILE A 234 9.89 8.82 -7.05
C ILE A 234 9.12 9.94 -7.74
N VAL A 235 8.38 10.71 -6.94
CA VAL A 235 7.51 11.77 -7.44
C VAL A 235 8.04 13.11 -6.95
N VAL A 236 8.28 14.03 -7.87
CA VAL A 236 8.37 15.47 -7.57
C VAL A 236 6.99 16.07 -7.80
N ASP A 237 6.35 16.59 -6.76
CA ASP A 237 5.00 17.17 -6.83
C ASP A 237 5.06 18.63 -6.38
N CYS A 238 4.47 19.53 -7.17
CA CYS A 238 4.49 20.97 -6.91
C CYS A 238 3.07 21.51 -6.72
N ASP A 239 2.91 22.53 -5.89
CA ASP A 239 1.61 23.13 -5.55
C ASP A 239 0.85 23.73 -6.74
N SER A 240 1.53 24.01 -7.85
CA SER A 240 0.92 24.42 -9.13
C SER A 240 0.18 23.29 -9.85
N GLY A 241 0.40 22.04 -9.43
CA GLY A 241 0.02 20.82 -10.14
C GLY A 241 1.07 20.33 -11.15
N ALA A 242 2.23 20.99 -11.24
CA ALA A 242 3.37 20.46 -11.97
C ALA A 242 3.91 19.20 -11.26
N ARG A 243 4.26 18.18 -12.04
CA ARG A 243 4.68 16.87 -11.52
C ARG A 243 5.71 16.21 -12.41
N ALA A 244 6.69 15.56 -11.80
CA ALA A 244 7.59 14.63 -12.47
C ALA A 244 7.56 13.27 -11.75
N THR A 245 7.53 12.18 -12.51
CA THR A 245 7.55 10.81 -12.00
C THR A 245 8.78 10.09 -12.54
N ILE A 246 9.55 9.46 -11.66
CA ILE A 246 10.76 8.71 -11.98
C ILE A 246 10.53 7.26 -11.59
N HIS A 247 10.63 6.36 -12.58
CA HIS A 247 10.56 4.91 -12.39
C HIS A 247 11.96 4.37 -12.09
N PRO A 248 12.29 4.08 -10.82
CA PRO A 248 13.67 3.78 -10.46
C PRO A 248 14.09 2.38 -10.98
N GLY A 249 13.15 1.53 -11.39
CA GLY A 249 13.38 0.20 -11.98
C GLY A 249 14.18 0.21 -13.30
N GLY A 250 14.35 1.37 -13.94
CA GLY A 250 15.09 1.53 -15.20
C GLY A 250 16.58 1.16 -15.13
N PRO A 251 17.26 0.96 -16.28
CA PRO A 251 18.65 0.52 -16.32
C PRO A 251 19.59 1.49 -15.57
N ASN A 252 20.71 0.99 -15.05
CA ASN A 252 21.71 1.87 -14.43
C ASN A 252 22.25 2.92 -15.41
N GLY A 253 22.38 4.16 -14.95
CA GLY A 253 22.85 5.32 -15.71
C GLY A 253 21.81 6.43 -15.80
N ASN A 254 22.00 7.33 -16.76
CA ASN A 254 21.07 8.44 -17.02
C ASN A 254 19.78 7.90 -17.68
N LEU A 255 18.64 8.24 -17.09
CA LEU A 255 17.29 7.86 -17.51
C LEU A 255 16.50 9.01 -18.14
N TYR A 256 17.01 10.23 -18.13
CA TYR A 256 16.28 11.40 -18.63
C TYR A 256 15.97 11.28 -20.12
N GLY A 257 14.73 11.62 -20.50
CA GLY A 257 14.22 11.47 -21.87
C GLY A 257 13.96 10.01 -22.30
N THR A 258 14.01 9.05 -21.37
CA THR A 258 13.57 7.67 -21.58
C THR A 258 12.14 7.48 -21.08
N ALA A 259 11.56 6.30 -21.30
CA ALA A 259 10.24 5.95 -20.77
C ALA A 259 10.19 5.78 -19.23
N TYR A 260 11.34 5.85 -18.55
CA TYR A 260 11.44 5.74 -17.10
C TYR A 260 11.34 7.10 -16.38
N VAL A 261 11.21 8.19 -17.11
CA VAL A 261 11.03 9.54 -16.55
C VAL A 261 9.90 10.22 -17.31
N ASP A 262 8.81 10.52 -16.61
CA ASP A 262 7.73 11.37 -17.08
C ASP A 262 7.86 12.74 -16.42
N ASP A 263 8.39 13.72 -17.16
CA ASP A 263 8.58 15.11 -16.69
C ASP A 263 8.04 16.09 -17.74
N PRO A 264 6.71 16.21 -17.88
CA PRO A 264 6.09 17.04 -18.91
C PRO A 264 6.24 18.54 -18.63
N TYR A 265 6.57 18.92 -17.39
CA TYR A 265 6.72 20.32 -16.97
C TYR A 265 8.17 20.81 -16.98
N GLY A 266 9.14 19.91 -17.18
CA GLY A 266 10.56 20.27 -17.19
C GLY A 266 11.07 20.67 -15.80
N LEU A 267 10.63 19.97 -14.76
CA LEU A 267 11.09 20.18 -13.38
C LEU A 267 12.53 19.69 -13.20
N LEU A 268 12.97 18.75 -14.03
CA LEU A 268 14.27 18.10 -13.96
C LEU A 268 15.03 18.33 -15.27
N PHE A 269 16.35 18.48 -15.19
CA PHE A 269 17.21 18.53 -16.39
C PHE A 269 17.91 17.20 -16.68
N GLU A 270 18.07 16.35 -15.67
CA GLU A 270 18.68 15.02 -15.79
C GLU A 270 18.25 14.13 -14.61
N VAL A 271 18.21 12.82 -14.82
CA VAL A 271 17.92 11.82 -13.78
C VAL A 271 18.88 10.66 -13.98
N SER A 272 19.53 10.18 -12.93
CA SER A 272 20.39 8.99 -13.00
C SER A 272 20.10 8.00 -11.88
N VAL A 273 20.06 6.72 -12.21
CA VAL A 273 19.84 5.62 -11.26
C VAL A 273 21.06 4.70 -11.22
N TYR A 274 21.49 4.33 -10.02
CA TYR A 274 22.59 3.39 -9.79
C TYR A 274 22.19 2.36 -8.74
N ARG A 275 22.10 1.11 -9.15
CA ARG A 275 21.79 -0.04 -8.29
C ARG A 275 22.92 -1.04 -8.32
N GLY A 276 23.20 -1.70 -7.20
CA GLY A 276 24.29 -2.66 -7.14
C GLY A 276 24.35 -3.44 -5.84
N ASP A 277 25.22 -4.45 -5.83
CA ASP A 277 25.64 -5.19 -4.65
C ASP A 277 26.97 -4.62 -4.12
N GLU A 278 27.09 -4.44 -2.81
CA GLU A 278 28.37 -4.10 -2.16
C GLU A 278 29.18 -5.37 -1.84
N GLN A 279 30.48 -5.33 -2.10
CA GLN A 279 31.39 -6.48 -1.87
C GLN A 279 31.89 -6.56 -0.42
N LEU A 280 30.97 -6.63 0.55
CA LEU A 280 31.31 -6.64 1.98
C LEU A 280 31.30 -8.04 2.63
N GLY A 281 31.03 -9.10 1.87
CA GLY A 281 30.99 -10.48 2.36
C GLY A 281 29.63 -10.92 2.93
N PHE A 282 28.63 -10.04 2.85
CA PHE A 282 27.21 -10.29 3.05
C PHE A 282 26.44 -9.63 1.89
N ASP A 283 25.20 -10.03 1.63
CA ASP A 283 24.38 -9.50 0.55
C ASP A 283 23.85 -8.13 0.97
N LYS A 284 24.59 -7.07 0.66
CA LYS A 284 24.14 -5.69 0.84
C LYS A 284 23.87 -5.08 -0.52
N ARG A 285 22.65 -4.63 -0.72
CA ARG A 285 22.22 -3.97 -1.95
C ARG A 285 22.00 -2.49 -1.71
N TYR A 286 22.21 -1.70 -2.74
CA TYR A 286 21.96 -0.26 -2.71
C TYR A 286 21.21 0.21 -3.95
N TRP A 287 20.56 1.35 -3.79
CA TRP A 287 19.86 2.12 -4.77
C TRP A 287 20.18 3.59 -4.54
N ASN A 288 20.84 4.21 -5.51
CA ASN A 288 21.11 5.65 -5.51
C ASN A 288 20.39 6.28 -6.69
N VAL A 289 19.59 7.31 -6.44
CA VAL A 289 18.91 8.09 -7.48
C VAL A 289 19.34 9.54 -7.37
N ALA A 290 19.89 10.08 -8.45
CA ALA A 290 20.28 11.48 -8.56
C ALA A 290 19.28 12.23 -9.43
N LEU A 291 18.72 13.33 -8.93
CA LEU A 291 17.75 14.19 -9.61
C LEU A 291 18.39 15.56 -9.86
N GLY A 292 18.61 15.91 -11.12
CA GLY A 292 19.12 17.22 -11.53
C GLY A 292 17.96 18.19 -11.63
N LEU A 293 17.93 19.22 -10.78
CA LEU A 293 16.80 20.14 -10.65
C LEU A 293 16.90 21.30 -11.63
N ASP A 294 15.85 21.53 -12.42
CA ASP A 294 15.75 22.73 -13.26
C ASP A 294 15.16 23.89 -12.47
N ALA A 295 16.03 24.77 -11.96
CA ALA A 295 15.62 25.94 -11.20
C ALA A 295 14.65 26.88 -11.97
N GLU A 296 14.66 26.90 -13.30
CA GLU A 296 13.68 27.68 -14.08
C GLU A 296 12.31 27.00 -14.09
N GLY A 297 12.27 25.67 -14.17
CA GLY A 297 11.04 24.87 -14.07
C GLY A 297 10.40 24.91 -12.68
N LEU A 298 11.21 25.13 -11.64
CA LEU A 298 10.78 25.18 -10.23
C LEU A 298 10.54 26.61 -9.69
N ALA A 299 10.85 27.66 -10.45
CA ALA A 299 11.09 29.03 -9.93
C ALA A 299 9.93 29.70 -9.17
N ASP A 300 8.70 29.19 -9.28
CA ASP A 300 7.49 29.80 -8.71
C ASP A 300 6.67 28.84 -7.83
N ASP A 301 7.20 27.64 -7.54
CA ASP A 301 6.45 26.56 -6.90
C ASP A 301 7.08 26.09 -5.58
N GLU A 302 6.22 25.68 -4.66
CA GLU A 302 6.60 24.83 -3.53
C GLU A 302 6.47 23.38 -3.98
N CYS A 303 7.57 22.62 -3.93
CA CYS A 303 7.61 21.25 -4.42
C CYS A 303 8.14 20.30 -3.35
N THR A 304 7.57 19.10 -3.29
CA THR A 304 7.98 18.00 -2.42
C THR A 304 8.47 16.81 -3.24
N VAL A 305 9.33 15.99 -2.64
CA VAL A 305 9.71 14.68 -3.17
C VAL A 305 9.12 13.60 -2.31
N ASN A 306 8.40 12.68 -2.96
CA ASN A 306 7.69 11.60 -2.32
C ASN A 306 8.10 10.24 -2.89
N THR A 307 8.36 9.27 -2.03
CA THR A 307 8.46 7.84 -2.38
C THR A 307 8.39 7.00 -1.11
N VAL A 308 7.99 5.75 -1.24
CA VAL A 308 8.20 4.75 -0.17
C VAL A 308 9.12 3.64 -0.64
N MET A 309 9.83 3.03 0.30
CA MET A 309 10.76 1.95 0.01
C MET A 309 10.86 1.00 1.19
N THR A 310 11.09 -0.27 0.91
CA THR A 310 11.38 -1.28 1.93
C THR A 310 12.34 -2.31 1.37
N ALA A 311 12.63 -3.34 2.14
CA ALA A 311 13.38 -4.47 1.67
C ALA A 311 12.74 -5.77 2.13
N ASP A 312 13.12 -6.84 1.45
CA ASP A 312 12.75 -8.22 1.74
C ASP A 312 14.04 -9.07 1.77
N ASP A 313 13.99 -10.23 2.42
CA ASP A 313 15.08 -11.20 2.44
C ASP A 313 14.91 -12.38 1.48
N GLY A 314 13.83 -12.39 0.68
CA GLY A 314 13.56 -13.30 -0.44
C GLY A 314 13.38 -14.77 -0.06
N ASP A 315 13.64 -15.13 1.20
CA ASP A 315 13.74 -16.50 1.68
C ASP A 315 12.82 -16.75 2.90
N ARG A 316 12.26 -15.70 3.54
CA ARG A 316 11.40 -15.81 4.72
C ARG A 316 9.92 -15.55 4.47
N VAL A 317 9.12 -16.30 5.23
CA VAL A 317 7.67 -16.15 5.30
C VAL A 317 7.37 -15.09 6.35
N GLY A 318 6.73 -13.98 5.98
CA GLY A 318 6.24 -13.01 6.95
C GLY A 318 6.32 -11.56 6.48
N GLY A 319 7.38 -11.21 5.74
CA GLY A 319 7.64 -9.84 5.31
C GLY A 319 6.96 -9.40 4.02
N ALA A 320 7.55 -8.37 3.39
CA ALA A 320 7.22 -8.02 2.01
C ALA A 320 7.57 -9.20 1.10
N ASP A 321 6.67 -9.63 0.24
CA ASP A 321 6.82 -10.80 -0.63
C ASP A 321 6.64 -10.34 -2.08
N GLU A 322 7.53 -10.74 -3.00
CA GLU A 322 7.36 -10.53 -4.44
C GLU A 322 6.89 -9.09 -4.85
N SER A 323 7.48 -8.07 -4.21
CA SER A 323 7.17 -6.63 -4.38
C SER A 323 5.95 -6.08 -3.62
N TYR A 324 5.44 -6.74 -2.58
CA TYR A 324 4.32 -6.19 -1.82
C TYR A 324 4.26 -6.63 -0.36
N ILE A 325 3.61 -5.83 0.49
CA ILE A 325 3.22 -6.21 1.84
C ILE A 325 1.74 -6.59 1.80
N ALA A 326 1.42 -7.82 2.23
CA ALA A 326 0.03 -8.29 2.22
C ALA A 326 -0.86 -7.46 3.15
N ALA A 327 -2.13 -7.28 2.76
CA ALA A 327 -3.15 -6.61 3.56
C ALA A 327 -3.22 -7.18 4.99
N GLY A 328 -3.38 -6.30 5.98
CA GLY A 328 -3.52 -6.67 7.39
C GLY A 328 -2.22 -7.09 8.09
N LYS A 329 -1.07 -7.07 7.42
CA LYS A 329 0.24 -7.27 8.04
C LYS A 329 0.80 -5.95 8.55
N VAL A 330 1.55 -5.99 9.65
CA VAL A 330 2.29 -4.84 10.17
C VAL A 330 3.76 -5.00 9.80
N TYR A 331 4.20 -4.22 8.82
CA TYR A 331 5.55 -4.27 8.28
C TYR A 331 6.13 -2.86 8.11
N PRO A 332 7.42 -2.64 8.47
CA PRO A 332 8.03 -1.33 8.34
C PRO A 332 8.41 -1.03 6.88
N TYR A 333 8.35 0.25 6.55
CA TYR A 333 8.91 0.83 5.34
C TYR A 333 9.50 2.20 5.65
N ILE A 334 10.33 2.71 4.75
CA ILE A 334 10.89 4.05 4.81
C ILE A 334 10.09 4.92 3.85
N ALA A 335 9.55 6.02 4.36
CA ALA A 335 8.91 7.06 3.57
C ALA A 335 9.87 8.24 3.39
N ILE A 336 9.91 8.76 2.17
CA ILE A 336 10.46 10.07 1.83
C ILE A 336 9.27 10.98 1.51
N ASP A 337 9.20 12.09 2.24
CA ASP A 337 8.28 13.21 2.05
C ASP A 337 9.04 14.49 2.42
N VAL A 338 9.88 14.95 1.50
CA VAL A 338 10.84 16.03 1.74
C VAL A 338 10.43 17.29 0.97
N ASP A 339 10.35 18.42 1.66
CA ASP A 339 10.25 19.74 1.02
C ASP A 339 11.51 19.96 0.15
N LEU A 340 11.35 19.86 -1.16
CA LEU A 340 12.46 19.93 -2.11
C LEU A 340 12.79 21.38 -2.46
N TRP A 341 11.77 22.17 -2.81
CA TRP A 341 11.94 23.48 -3.39
C TRP A 341 10.89 24.47 -2.92
N SER A 342 11.28 25.74 -2.77
CA SER A 342 10.34 26.87 -2.56
C SER A 342 10.81 28.13 -3.29
N SER A 343 11.97 28.69 -2.88
CA SER A 343 12.67 29.78 -3.58
C SER A 343 14.14 29.43 -3.86
N GLY A 344 14.40 28.14 -3.95
CA GLY A 344 15.68 27.47 -3.77
C GLY A 344 15.46 26.13 -3.06
N LEU A 345 16.53 25.38 -2.81
CA LEU A 345 16.46 24.13 -2.04
C LEU A 345 15.89 24.38 -0.63
N ALA A 346 14.87 23.60 -0.26
CA ALA A 346 14.20 23.69 1.04
C ALA A 346 14.68 22.62 2.05
N CYS A 347 15.25 21.54 1.55
CA CYS A 347 15.87 20.45 2.31
C CYS A 347 17.37 20.65 2.51
N ALA A 348 17.98 19.88 3.41
CA ALA A 348 19.42 19.80 3.63
C ALA A 348 19.95 18.36 3.48
N GLU A 349 20.67 17.83 4.46
CA GLU A 349 20.99 16.40 4.54
C GLU A 349 19.94 15.69 5.39
N GLU A 350 18.92 15.11 4.74
CA GLU A 350 17.84 14.42 5.44
C GLU A 350 18.22 12.95 5.68
N GLY A 351 18.60 12.63 6.91
CA GLY A 351 18.86 11.25 7.34
C GLY A 351 17.59 10.55 7.81
N LEU A 352 17.56 9.22 7.66
CA LEU A 352 16.48 8.40 8.21
C LEU A 352 16.27 8.69 9.69
N ASP A 353 15.06 9.08 10.08
CA ASP A 353 14.65 9.36 11.46
C ASP A 353 15.53 10.40 12.20
N THR A 354 16.30 11.24 11.49
CA THR A 354 17.12 12.32 12.10
C THR A 354 16.40 13.67 12.16
N GLY A 355 15.30 13.82 11.43
CA GLY A 355 14.66 15.12 11.21
C GLY A 355 13.32 15.00 10.51
N VAL A 356 13.10 15.86 9.52
CA VAL A 356 11.88 15.90 8.71
C VAL A 356 12.12 15.21 7.37
N GLY A 357 11.12 14.44 6.94
CA GLY A 357 11.00 14.00 5.57
C GLY A 357 11.64 12.67 5.18
N VAL A 358 12.62 12.13 5.90
CA VAL A 358 13.01 10.70 5.75
C VAL A 358 12.67 9.97 7.04
N SER A 359 11.62 9.16 7.02
CA SER A 359 11.07 8.56 8.24
C SER A 359 10.69 7.10 8.07
N THR A 360 10.79 6.34 9.14
CA THR A 360 10.16 5.02 9.22
C THR A 360 8.64 5.16 9.39
N ALA A 361 7.89 4.37 8.63
CA ALA A 361 6.46 4.16 8.79
C ALA A 361 6.10 2.67 8.72
N TYR A 362 4.82 2.34 8.92
CA TYR A 362 4.32 0.97 9.01
C TYR A 362 3.02 0.79 8.22
N THR A 363 2.82 -0.42 7.70
CA THR A 363 1.48 -0.90 7.31
C THR A 363 0.69 -1.31 8.56
N PHE A 364 -0.63 -1.37 8.44
CA PHE A 364 -1.53 -1.59 9.57
C PHE A 364 -2.39 -2.83 9.41
N THR A 365 -2.81 -3.39 10.55
CA THR A 365 -3.79 -4.50 10.58
C THR A 365 -5.15 -4.14 9.97
N SER A 366 -5.48 -2.85 9.90
CA SER A 366 -6.69 -2.33 9.27
C SER A 366 -6.62 -2.26 7.75
N ASP A 367 -5.45 -2.44 7.14
CA ASP A 367 -5.27 -2.29 5.71
C ASP A 367 -6.00 -3.43 4.99
N THR A 368 -6.95 -3.07 4.12
CA THR A 368 -7.74 -4.04 3.34
C THR A 368 -7.12 -4.38 2.01
N GLU A 369 -6.16 -3.58 1.56
CA GLU A 369 -5.44 -3.75 0.31
C GLU A 369 -3.95 -3.97 0.58
N PRO A 370 -3.25 -4.74 -0.27
CA PRO A 370 -1.81 -4.89 -0.17
C PRO A 370 -1.11 -3.55 -0.44
N THR A 371 0.02 -3.32 0.23
CA THR A 371 0.94 -2.22 -0.12
C THR A 371 1.89 -2.73 -1.19
N CYS A 372 1.77 -2.21 -2.40
CA CYS A 372 2.57 -2.62 -3.55
C CYS A 372 3.77 -1.70 -3.73
N PHE A 373 4.84 -2.22 -4.34
CA PHE A 373 6.00 -1.44 -4.76
C PHE A 373 6.19 -1.52 -6.29
N ASP A 374 6.35 -0.37 -6.94
CA ASP A 374 6.46 -0.29 -8.41
C ASP A 374 7.73 -0.94 -8.97
N SER A 375 8.82 -0.93 -8.20
CA SER A 375 10.14 -1.39 -8.64
C SER A 375 10.83 -2.25 -7.59
N SER A 376 11.68 -3.17 -8.06
CA SER A 376 12.52 -4.03 -7.22
C SER A 376 13.96 -4.13 -7.71
N TYR A 377 14.88 -4.41 -6.78
CA TYR A 377 16.28 -4.72 -7.10
C TYR A 377 16.83 -5.84 -6.19
N PRO A 378 17.24 -6.98 -6.76
CA PRO A 378 17.13 -7.39 -8.15
C PRO A 378 15.66 -7.45 -8.56
N GLU A 379 15.43 -7.40 -9.87
CA GLU A 379 14.08 -7.48 -10.41
C GLU A 379 13.44 -8.82 -10.02
N VAL A 380 12.39 -8.75 -9.21
CA VAL A 380 11.49 -9.88 -8.97
C VAL A 380 10.32 -9.78 -9.93
N THR A 381 9.78 -10.93 -10.36
CA THR A 381 8.57 -10.94 -11.18
C THR A 381 7.42 -10.44 -10.30
N PRO A 382 6.75 -9.32 -10.63
CA PRO A 382 5.66 -8.84 -9.81
C PRO A 382 4.59 -9.92 -9.68
N ASN A 383 4.13 -10.15 -8.45
CA ASN A 383 2.99 -11.02 -8.22
C ASN A 383 1.73 -10.42 -8.88
N GLU A 384 0.80 -11.26 -9.34
CA GLU A 384 -0.51 -10.85 -9.88
C GLU A 384 -1.29 -9.96 -8.90
N VAL A 385 -0.99 -10.04 -7.60
CA VAL A 385 -1.59 -9.20 -6.54
C VAL A 385 -1.38 -7.70 -6.77
N CYS A 386 -0.20 -7.30 -7.23
CA CYS A 386 0.15 -5.89 -7.46
C CYS A 386 0.17 -5.49 -8.93
N ALA A 387 -0.07 -6.44 -9.82
CA ALA A 387 -0.49 -6.11 -11.16
C ALA A 387 -1.91 -5.52 -11.05
N GLY A 388 -1.99 -4.20 -10.85
CA GLY A 388 -3.23 -3.45 -11.07
C GLY A 388 -3.90 -3.93 -12.36
N PRO A 389 -5.25 -3.88 -12.47
CA PRO A 389 -5.99 -4.53 -13.54
C PRO A 389 -5.27 -4.27 -14.87
N THR A 390 -4.76 -5.34 -15.49
CA THR A 390 -3.85 -5.21 -16.62
C THR A 390 -4.53 -4.30 -17.62
N ALA A 391 -3.97 -3.10 -17.87
CA ALA A 391 -4.58 -2.14 -18.77
C ALA A 391 -4.67 -2.82 -20.15
N LEU A 392 -5.86 -3.33 -20.48
CA LEU A 392 -6.06 -4.02 -21.74
C LEU A 392 -5.89 -2.96 -22.82
N PRO A 393 -4.91 -3.11 -23.73
CA PRO A 393 -4.68 -2.12 -24.76
C PRO A 393 -5.95 -1.99 -25.61
N MET A 394 -6.67 -0.89 -25.44
CA MET A 394 -7.82 -0.57 -26.27
C MET A 394 -7.32 -0.03 -27.59
N GLN A 395 -7.45 -0.82 -28.66
CA GLN A 395 -7.16 -0.35 -30.01
C GLN A 395 -8.38 0.37 -30.57
N VAL A 396 -8.36 1.70 -30.59
CA VAL A 396 -9.38 2.49 -31.29
C VAL A 396 -8.99 2.59 -32.76
N VAL A 397 -9.71 1.88 -33.63
CA VAL A 397 -9.51 1.95 -35.08
C VAL A 397 -10.49 2.95 -35.68
N CYS A 398 -9.99 4.11 -36.08
CA CYS A 398 -10.75 5.04 -36.90
C CYS A 398 -10.80 4.52 -38.34
N LEU A 399 -11.98 4.11 -38.82
CA LEU A 399 -12.19 3.75 -40.21
C LEU A 399 -12.49 5.01 -41.02
N GLN A 400 -11.58 5.38 -41.94
CA GLN A 400 -11.85 6.40 -42.94
C GLN A 400 -12.76 5.82 -44.02
N ASP A 401 -13.91 6.45 -44.30
CA ASP A 401 -14.78 6.05 -45.39
C ASP A 401 -14.09 6.30 -46.74
N PRO A 402 -13.84 5.26 -47.57
CA PRO A 402 -13.17 5.42 -48.85
C PRO A 402 -14.07 6.04 -49.95
N ASN A 403 -15.36 6.29 -49.69
CA ASN A 403 -16.32 6.73 -50.72
C ASN A 403 -16.84 8.17 -50.55
N GLU A 404 -16.48 8.88 -49.48
CA GLU A 404 -16.83 10.30 -49.38
C GLU A 404 -15.76 11.18 -50.02
N THR A 405 -16.17 11.90 -51.08
CA THR A 405 -15.34 12.89 -51.81
C THR A 405 -15.59 14.32 -51.34
N GLU A 406 -16.34 14.51 -50.24
CA GLU A 406 -16.48 15.80 -49.59
C GLU A 406 -15.40 15.96 -48.52
N TRP A 407 -14.48 16.89 -48.77
CA TRP A 407 -13.51 17.33 -47.79
C TRP A 407 -14.26 18.06 -46.68
N LEU A 408 -14.46 17.35 -45.57
CA LEU A 408 -14.71 17.99 -44.30
C LEU A 408 -13.46 18.76 -43.90
N MET A 409 -13.48 20.08 -44.11
CA MET A 409 -12.42 20.97 -43.63
C MET A 409 -12.50 21.05 -42.11
N VAL A 410 -11.77 20.16 -41.44
CA VAL A 410 -11.40 20.35 -40.04
C VAL A 410 -10.35 21.46 -40.01
N HIS A 411 -10.74 22.64 -39.52
CA HIS A 411 -9.81 23.73 -39.24
C HIS A 411 -9.07 23.43 -37.92
N THR A 412 -8.15 22.48 -37.98
CA THR A 412 -7.05 22.35 -37.03
C THR A 412 -5.82 22.13 -37.87
N GLU A 413 -4.88 23.08 -37.80
CA GLU A 413 -3.59 23.01 -38.45
C GLU A 413 -2.75 21.91 -37.77
N VAL A 414 -3.08 20.66 -38.06
CA VAL A 414 -2.26 19.49 -37.77
C VAL A 414 -1.59 19.13 -39.07
N ALA A 415 -0.26 19.20 -39.10
CA ALA A 415 0.53 18.76 -40.23
C ALA A 415 0.16 17.30 -40.55
N VAL A 416 -0.52 17.10 -41.68
CA VAL A 416 -0.93 15.78 -42.17
C VAL A 416 0.33 14.96 -42.45
N THR A 417 0.64 14.02 -41.56
CA THR A 417 1.49 12.88 -41.90
C THR A 417 0.55 11.74 -42.30
N ASN A 418 0.81 11.10 -43.45
CA ASN A 418 -0.03 10.02 -44.01
C ASN A 418 0.10 8.69 -43.24
N SER A 419 0.04 8.72 -41.92
CA SER A 419 0.10 7.53 -41.07
C SER A 419 -1.12 7.51 -40.14
N PRO A 420 -1.78 6.35 -39.95
CA PRO A 420 -2.83 6.23 -38.94
C PRO A 420 -2.28 6.65 -37.58
N THR A 421 -2.93 7.64 -36.97
CA THR A 421 -2.63 8.07 -35.60
C THR A 421 -3.40 7.16 -34.66
N THR A 422 -2.70 6.42 -33.83
CA THR A 422 -3.30 5.58 -32.78
C THR A 422 -3.46 6.43 -31.53
N TYR A 423 -4.67 6.47 -30.98
CA TYR A 423 -4.95 7.07 -29.68
C TYR A 423 -5.13 5.96 -28.66
N THR A 424 -4.46 6.08 -27.51
CA THR A 424 -4.65 5.17 -26.38
C THR A 424 -5.53 5.88 -25.35
N VAL A 425 -6.64 5.23 -24.99
CA VAL A 425 -7.54 5.68 -23.93
C VAL A 425 -7.44 4.68 -22.79
N PHE A 426 -7.27 5.20 -21.56
CA PHE A 426 -7.25 4.39 -20.36
C PHE A 426 -8.61 4.45 -19.68
N ALA A 427 -9.15 3.29 -19.31
CA ALA A 427 -10.42 3.19 -18.59
C ALA A 427 -10.27 2.25 -17.39
N ASP A 428 -10.95 2.60 -16.31
CA ASP A 428 -11.08 1.77 -15.12
C ASP A 428 -11.92 0.53 -15.45
N ALA A 429 -11.37 -0.66 -15.19
CA ALA A 429 -11.99 -1.92 -15.57
C ALA A 429 -13.24 -2.27 -14.73
N ALA A 430 -13.36 -1.73 -13.51
CA ALA A 430 -14.46 -2.02 -12.59
C ALA A 430 -15.66 -1.09 -12.82
N THR A 431 -15.41 0.16 -13.18
CA THR A 431 -16.39 1.24 -13.26
C THR A 431 -16.66 1.72 -14.69
N GLY A 432 -15.74 1.47 -15.62
CA GLY A 432 -15.79 1.98 -16.99
C GLY A 432 -15.45 3.47 -17.13
N ALA A 433 -15.01 4.13 -16.05
CA ALA A 433 -14.64 5.54 -16.07
C ALA A 433 -13.32 5.77 -16.84
N ILE A 434 -13.24 6.83 -17.64
CA ILE A 434 -12.01 7.19 -18.38
C ILE A 434 -11.03 7.83 -17.40
N LEU A 435 -9.80 7.31 -17.34
CA LEU A 435 -8.74 7.77 -16.45
C LEU A 435 -7.76 8.74 -17.16
N GLY A 436 -7.65 8.68 -18.50
CA GLY A 436 -6.80 9.59 -19.26
C GLY A 436 -6.60 9.18 -20.72
N THR A 437 -5.86 10.01 -21.47
CA THR A 437 -5.46 9.78 -22.88
C THR A 437 -4.02 10.21 -23.13
N THR A 438 -3.30 9.55 -24.03
CA THR A 438 -1.86 9.84 -24.31
C THR A 438 -1.60 11.09 -25.18
N SER A 439 -2.62 11.88 -25.51
CA SER A 439 -2.48 13.15 -26.24
C SER A 439 -3.53 14.16 -25.76
N GLU A 440 -3.19 15.45 -25.71
CA GLU A 440 -4.12 16.54 -25.35
C GLU A 440 -5.41 16.48 -26.18
N VAL A 441 -6.52 16.11 -25.55
CA VAL A 441 -7.86 16.28 -26.11
C VAL A 441 -8.33 17.69 -25.74
N TYR A 442 -8.48 18.56 -26.74
CA TYR A 442 -8.96 19.94 -26.54
C TYR A 442 -10.29 19.97 -25.76
N ALA A 443 -10.31 20.79 -24.70
CA ALA A 443 -11.27 20.78 -23.60
C ALA A 443 -12.69 21.36 -23.88
N ASP A 444 -13.27 21.14 -25.07
CA ASP A 444 -14.61 21.68 -25.40
C ASP A 444 -15.68 20.61 -25.68
N GLN A 445 -15.65 19.48 -24.97
CA GLN A 445 -16.68 18.43 -25.11
C GLN A 445 -17.36 18.09 -23.78
N SER A 446 -18.67 18.28 -23.74
CA SER A 446 -19.54 17.84 -22.64
C SER A 446 -19.92 16.37 -22.78
N ALA A 447 -19.67 15.56 -21.74
CA ALA A 447 -20.16 14.19 -21.65
C ALA A 447 -21.68 14.18 -21.33
N HIS A 448 -22.46 13.40 -22.08
CA HIS A 448 -23.88 13.20 -21.82
C HIS A 448 -24.20 11.70 -21.71
N THR A 449 -24.73 11.29 -20.56
CA THR A 449 -25.24 9.92 -20.33
C THR A 449 -26.66 9.79 -20.88
N GLY A 450 -26.90 8.84 -21.78
CA GLY A 450 -28.21 8.57 -22.36
C GLY A 450 -28.47 7.07 -22.51
N SER A 451 -29.69 6.63 -22.20
CA SER A 451 -30.07 5.22 -22.32
C SER A 451 -30.58 4.90 -23.72
N PHE A 452 -29.99 3.91 -24.40
CA PHE A 452 -30.55 3.33 -25.62
C PHE A 452 -30.82 1.84 -25.43
N CYS A 453 -32.08 1.45 -25.69
CA CYS A 453 -32.68 0.12 -25.52
C CYS A 453 -32.97 -0.31 -24.08
N ASN A 454 -34.17 -0.87 -23.88
CA ASN A 454 -34.73 -1.31 -22.59
C ASN A 454 -33.72 -2.12 -21.74
N GLY A 455 -33.09 -1.46 -20.78
CA GLY A 455 -32.42 -2.09 -19.64
C GLY A 455 -30.90 -2.28 -19.73
N VAL A 456 -30.21 -1.82 -20.78
CA VAL A 456 -28.74 -1.84 -20.84
C VAL A 456 -28.19 -0.42 -20.73
N ARG A 457 -27.27 -0.17 -19.80
CA ARG A 457 -26.53 1.10 -19.73
C ARG A 457 -25.46 1.10 -20.81
N THR A 458 -25.49 2.08 -21.68
CA THR A 458 -24.43 2.40 -22.63
C THR A 458 -23.95 3.81 -22.30
N ASP A 459 -22.66 3.96 -22.04
CA ASP A 459 -22.06 5.29 -21.92
C ASP A 459 -21.68 5.79 -23.32
N ILE A 460 -22.17 6.98 -23.66
CA ILE A 460 -21.90 7.66 -24.93
C ILE A 460 -20.85 8.72 -24.64
N ILE A 461 -19.70 8.60 -25.30
CA ILE A 461 -18.60 9.56 -25.14
C ILE A 461 -18.75 10.61 -26.23
N GLY A 462 -19.37 11.72 -25.86
CA GLY A 462 -19.41 12.95 -26.65
C GLY A 462 -20.34 12.94 -27.87
N THR A 463 -20.94 14.10 -28.13
CA THR A 463 -21.53 14.41 -29.44
C THR A 463 -20.82 15.65 -29.97
N SER A 464 -19.96 15.48 -30.97
CA SER A 464 -19.76 16.55 -31.95
C SER A 464 -20.80 16.38 -33.05
N THR A 465 -21.01 17.39 -33.89
CA THR A 465 -21.95 17.31 -35.01
C THR A 465 -21.58 16.25 -36.08
N GLU A 466 -20.45 15.55 -35.94
CA GLU A 466 -19.87 14.70 -37.00
C GLU A 466 -19.51 13.27 -36.59
N PHE A 467 -19.57 12.89 -35.31
CA PHE A 467 -19.33 11.49 -34.93
C PHE A 467 -20.01 11.11 -33.61
N VAL A 468 -20.40 9.84 -33.52
CA VAL A 468 -20.86 9.18 -32.30
C VAL A 468 -19.88 8.06 -31.99
N VAL A 469 -19.27 8.09 -30.80
CA VAL A 469 -18.51 6.97 -30.25
C VAL A 469 -19.45 6.17 -29.35
N ALA A 470 -19.79 4.95 -29.77
CA ALA A 470 -20.55 4.01 -28.95
C ALA A 470 -19.65 2.86 -28.52
N VAL A 471 -19.52 2.65 -27.21
CA VAL A 471 -18.92 1.44 -26.64
C VAL A 471 -20.01 0.38 -26.58
N VAL A 472 -19.89 -0.69 -27.39
CA VAL A 472 -20.84 -1.80 -27.38
C VAL A 472 -20.16 -3.02 -26.79
N GLN A 473 -20.66 -3.46 -25.64
CA GLN A 473 -20.27 -4.72 -25.04
C GLN A 473 -20.96 -5.87 -25.80
N ALA A 474 -20.19 -6.77 -26.40
CA ALA A 474 -20.73 -7.95 -27.09
C ALA A 474 -19.88 -9.20 -26.76
N PRO A 475 -20.48 -10.32 -26.33
CA PRO A 475 -19.75 -11.56 -26.16
C PRO A 475 -19.33 -12.14 -27.52
N SER A 476 -18.24 -12.91 -27.48
CA SER A 476 -17.57 -13.46 -28.65
C SER A 476 -18.48 -14.27 -29.58
N GLY A 477 -18.47 -13.90 -30.85
CA GLY A 477 -18.72 -14.83 -31.95
C GLY A 477 -20.18 -15.02 -32.40
N ALA A 478 -20.95 -13.95 -32.61
CA ALA A 478 -21.92 -13.79 -33.70
C ALA A 478 -22.69 -12.48 -33.52
N PHE A 479 -22.92 -11.73 -34.59
CA PHE A 479 -23.84 -10.60 -34.61
C PHE A 479 -25.28 -11.08 -34.35
N ALA A 480 -25.65 -11.20 -33.08
CA ALA A 480 -27.02 -11.40 -32.63
C ALA A 480 -27.30 -10.38 -31.51
N LEU A 481 -27.94 -9.27 -31.89
CA LEU A 481 -28.51 -8.33 -30.94
C LEU A 481 -29.59 -9.05 -30.13
N CYS A 482 -29.41 -9.09 -28.81
CA CYS A 482 -30.37 -9.49 -27.75
C CYS A 482 -30.48 -11.00 -27.43
N ALA A 483 -29.62 -11.50 -26.52
CA ALA A 483 -29.92 -12.69 -25.71
C ALA A 483 -29.42 -12.52 -24.25
N PRO A 484 -30.16 -12.97 -23.21
CA PRO A 484 -29.75 -12.81 -21.80
C PRO A 484 -28.80 -13.93 -21.33
N GLY A 485 -27.71 -13.58 -20.63
CA GLY A 485 -26.97 -14.50 -19.74
C GLY A 485 -25.52 -14.87 -20.09
N ALA A 486 -24.69 -13.96 -20.61
CA ALA A 486 -23.27 -14.22 -20.88
C ALA A 486 -22.32 -13.43 -19.96
N ASN A 487 -21.23 -14.07 -19.51
CA ASN A 487 -20.09 -13.45 -18.83
C ASN A 487 -19.08 -12.90 -19.86
N LEU A 488 -18.31 -11.86 -19.52
CA LEU A 488 -17.76 -10.86 -20.46
C LEU A 488 -16.26 -10.60 -20.25
N ASP A 489 -15.42 -10.78 -21.29
CA ASP A 489 -13.96 -10.49 -21.26
C ASP A 489 -13.47 -9.58 -22.42
N GLN A 490 -14.33 -9.10 -23.33
CA GLN A 490 -13.93 -8.21 -24.44
C GLN A 490 -15.04 -7.22 -24.85
N PHE A 491 -14.65 -6.03 -25.31
CA PHE A 491 -15.56 -5.01 -25.88
C PHE A 491 -15.05 -4.52 -27.25
N THR A 492 -15.98 -4.11 -28.12
CA THR A 492 -15.69 -3.58 -29.47
C THR A 492 -16.30 -2.20 -29.60
N ILE A 493 -15.53 -1.21 -30.07
CA ILE A 493 -16.03 0.12 -30.40
C ILE A 493 -16.38 0.16 -31.89
N ILE A 494 -17.58 0.63 -32.24
CA ILE A 494 -18.02 0.81 -33.63
C ILE A 494 -18.32 2.29 -33.83
N ALA A 495 -17.57 2.95 -34.72
CA ALA A 495 -17.91 4.28 -35.22
C ALA A 495 -18.99 4.13 -36.31
N ILE A 496 -20.14 4.80 -36.14
CA ILE A 496 -21.20 4.84 -37.14
C ILE A 496 -21.38 6.29 -37.58
N SER A 497 -21.12 6.59 -38.87
CA SER A 497 -21.52 7.85 -39.47
C SER A 497 -23.04 7.89 -39.61
N PRO A 498 -23.74 8.95 -39.17
CA PRO A 498 -25.19 9.04 -39.34
C PRO A 498 -25.54 9.23 -40.82
N PRO A 499 -26.54 8.51 -41.37
CA PRO A 499 -27.07 8.86 -42.68
C PRO A 499 -27.77 10.22 -42.59
N THR A 500 -27.45 11.14 -43.50
CA THR A 500 -28.18 12.40 -43.68
C THR A 500 -29.66 12.10 -43.97
N VAL A 501 -30.53 12.31 -43.00
CA VAL A 501 -31.98 12.25 -43.18
C VAL A 501 -32.48 13.62 -43.61
N GLY A 502 -32.93 13.72 -44.86
CA GLY A 502 -33.53 14.93 -45.39
C GLY A 502 -34.38 14.72 -46.64
N SER A 503 -35.53 14.04 -46.54
CA SER A 503 -36.70 14.37 -47.39
C SER A 503 -38.03 13.81 -46.86
N GLN A 504 -38.77 14.70 -46.19
CA GLN A 504 -40.23 14.91 -46.13
C GLN A 504 -41.24 13.74 -46.09
N CYS A 505 -42.14 13.85 -45.10
CA CYS A 505 -43.47 13.24 -45.12
C CYS A 505 -44.33 13.77 -46.28
N VAL A 506 -44.88 12.86 -47.10
CA VAL A 506 -46.20 13.02 -47.73
C VAL A 506 -46.91 11.65 -47.74
N SER A 507 -48.03 11.60 -47.00
CA SER A 507 -49.06 10.54 -46.83
C SER A 507 -48.63 9.08 -46.77
#